data_AF-A0A5R9J0Q9-F1
#
_entry.id   AF-A0A5R9J0Q9-F1
#
_cell.length_a   1.000
_cell.length_b   1.000
_cell.length_c   1.000
_cell.angle_alpha   90.00
_cell.angle_beta   90.00
_cell.angle_gamma   90.00
#
_symmetry.space_group_name_H-M   'P 1'
#
loop_
_entity.id
_entity.type
_entity.pdbx_description
1 polymer ?
#
loop_
_entity_poly.entity_id
_entity_poly.type
_entity_poly.pdbx_seq_one_letter_code
_entity_poly.pdbx_strand_id
1 'polypeptide(L)'
;MRACLAALALSDQLAEAYRLPPRTLWPVPVSIARIRERLAVLPDGSALTSFLPDLKAEEVGGFRARSAVASTFAASLELARDGRLMLDQAEAWQIILVSRQADGGLQTDADADRA
;
A
#
# COMPACT_ATOMS: atom_id res chain seq x y z
N MET A 1 -1.62 5.10 32.30
CA MET A 1 -0.73 5.38 31.14
C MET A 1 0.17 6.63 31.28
N ARG A 2 0.33 7.25 32.46
CA ARG A 2 1.31 8.35 32.66
C ARG A 2 2.65 7.88 33.26
N ALA A 3 2.66 6.73 33.95
CA ALA A 3 3.85 6.20 34.62
C ALA A 3 4.95 5.75 33.64
N CYS A 4 4.61 5.13 32.50
CA CYS A 4 5.60 4.76 31.48
C CYS A 4 6.29 5.98 30.85
N LEU A 5 5.59 7.13 30.74
CA LEU A 5 6.18 8.35 30.19
C LEU A 5 7.10 9.05 31.20
N ALA A 6 6.80 8.97 32.51
CA ALA A 6 7.68 9.51 33.55
C ALA A 6 9.01 8.72 33.68
N ALA A 7 8.97 7.40 33.47
CA ALA A 7 10.17 6.56 33.42
C ALA A 7 11.02 6.80 32.15
N LEU A 8 10.40 7.33 31.09
CA LEU A 8 11.05 7.76 29.86
C LEU A 8 11.29 9.26 29.82
N ALA A 9 11.34 9.96 30.97
CA ALA A 9 11.85 11.31 31.06
C ALA A 9 13.35 11.33 30.73
N LEU A 10 13.66 11.05 29.47
CA LEU A 10 14.97 11.14 28.88
C LEU A 10 15.43 12.58 29.04
N SER A 11 16.63 12.77 29.58
CA SER A 11 17.27 14.09 29.54
C SER A 11 17.21 14.66 28.13
N ASP A 12 17.09 15.97 27.99
CA ASP A 12 17.00 16.63 26.67
C ASP A 12 18.14 16.21 25.72
N GLN A 13 19.32 15.90 26.27
CA GLN A 13 20.46 15.39 25.50
C GLN A 13 20.24 13.97 24.95
N LEU A 14 19.62 13.07 25.72
CA LEU A 14 19.27 11.74 25.25
C LEU A 14 18.06 11.81 24.30
N ALA A 15 17.08 12.68 24.57
CA ALA A 15 15.94 12.90 23.68
C ALA A 15 16.40 13.36 22.29
N GLU A 16 17.40 14.24 22.23
CA GLU A 16 17.99 14.69 20.96
C GLU A 16 18.78 13.57 20.26
N ALA A 17 19.56 12.77 21.01
CA ALA A 17 20.30 11.64 20.44
C ALA A 17 19.39 10.55 19.83
N TYR A 18 18.18 10.38 20.37
CA TYR A 18 17.17 9.43 19.87
C TYR A 18 16.13 10.07 18.96
N ARG A 19 16.28 11.35 18.57
CA ARG A 19 15.47 11.89 17.47
C ARG A 19 15.84 11.15 16.20
N LEU A 20 14.94 10.29 15.74
CA LEU A 20 14.92 9.89 14.34
C LEU A 20 14.91 11.18 13.51
N PRO A 21 15.87 11.37 12.59
CA PRO A 21 15.78 12.45 11.63
C PRO A 21 14.39 12.37 11.00
N PRO A 22 13.70 13.50 10.74
CA PRO A 22 12.44 13.47 10.02
C PRO A 22 12.69 12.87 8.63
N ARG A 23 12.54 11.55 8.53
CA ARG A 23 12.67 10.83 7.27
C ARG A 23 11.38 11.10 6.53
N THR A 24 11.51 11.58 5.30
CA THR A 24 10.38 11.81 4.40
C THR A 24 9.84 10.46 3.91
N LEU A 25 9.17 9.73 4.81
CA LEU A 25 8.41 8.54 4.48
C LEU A 25 7.29 8.93 3.52
N TRP A 26 7.01 8.06 2.55
CA TRP A 26 5.83 8.21 1.72
C TRP A 26 4.58 7.93 2.59
N PRO A 27 3.59 8.84 2.68
CA PRO A 27 2.41 8.60 3.52
C PRO A 27 1.43 7.63 2.85
N VAL A 28 0.90 6.67 3.62
CA VAL A 28 -0.14 5.73 3.15
C VAL A 28 -1.40 6.44 2.61
N PRO A 29 -1.95 7.50 3.26
CA PRO A 29 -3.11 8.21 2.72
C PRO A 29 -2.89 8.80 1.32
N VAL A 30 -1.65 9.21 1.01
CA VAL A 30 -1.28 9.69 -0.33
C VAL A 30 -1.32 8.54 -1.34
N SER A 31 -0.85 7.34 -0.97
CA SER A 31 -0.97 6.15 -1.82
C SER A 31 -2.43 5.73 -2.03
N ILE A 32 -3.30 5.85 -1.02
CA ILE A 32 -4.74 5.58 -1.18
C ILE A 32 -5.37 6.51 -2.22
N ALA A 33 -5.11 7.82 -2.12
CA ALA A 33 -5.61 8.80 -3.07
C ALA A 33 -5.11 8.49 -4.49
N ARG A 34 -3.81 8.22 -4.63
CA ARG A 34 -3.21 7.89 -5.92
C ARG A 34 -3.76 6.61 -6.53
N ILE A 35 -3.99 5.56 -5.74
CA ILE A 35 -4.59 4.32 -6.25
C ILE A 35 -5.97 4.60 -6.83
N ARG A 36 -6.81 5.39 -6.14
CA ARG A 36 -8.14 5.76 -6.62
C ARG A 36 -8.08 6.56 -7.92
N GLU A 37 -7.18 7.53 -8.03
CA GLU A 37 -6.96 8.30 -9.26
C GLU A 37 -6.54 7.39 -10.42
N ARG A 38 -5.61 6.47 -10.17
CA ARG A 38 -5.10 5.55 -11.20
C ARG A 38 -6.12 4.49 -11.61
N LEU A 39 -6.96 4.00 -10.68
CA LEU A 39 -8.06 3.08 -11.00
C LEU A 39 -9.12 3.69 -11.94
N ALA A 40 -9.22 5.02 -11.99
CA ALA A 40 -10.14 5.70 -12.91
C ALA A 40 -9.66 5.66 -14.38
N VAL A 41 -8.35 5.44 -14.61
CA VAL A 41 -7.74 5.54 -15.95
C VAL A 41 -7.07 4.26 -16.41
N LEU A 42 -6.56 3.44 -15.49
CA LEU A 42 -5.90 2.18 -15.80
C LEU A 42 -6.94 1.07 -16.04
N PRO A 43 -6.69 0.14 -16.97
CA PRO A 43 -7.54 -1.03 -17.16
C PRO A 43 -7.45 -1.99 -15.96
N ASP A 44 -8.48 -2.81 -15.77
CA ASP A 44 -8.44 -3.93 -14.81
C ASP A 44 -7.34 -4.92 -15.18
N GLY A 45 -6.75 -5.56 -14.17
CA GLY A 45 -5.58 -6.41 -14.32
C GLY A 45 -4.27 -5.65 -14.48
N SER A 46 -4.24 -4.33 -14.24
CA SER A 46 -2.99 -3.57 -14.25
C SER A 46 -2.07 -3.98 -13.10
N ALA A 47 -0.76 -4.05 -13.35
CA ALA A 47 0.22 -4.35 -12.30
C ALA A 47 0.20 -3.30 -11.18
N LEU A 48 0.32 -3.74 -9.91
CA LEU A 48 0.35 -2.85 -8.73
C LEU A 48 1.47 -1.80 -8.81
N THR A 49 2.58 -2.12 -9.49
CA THR A 49 3.68 -1.17 -9.74
C THR A 49 3.25 0.05 -10.56
N SER A 50 2.22 -0.06 -11.41
CA SER A 50 1.66 1.06 -12.18
C SER A 50 0.95 2.11 -11.31
N PHE A 51 0.71 1.80 -10.03
CA PHE A 51 0.09 2.70 -9.05
C PHE A 51 1.11 3.41 -8.16
N LEU A 52 2.40 3.14 -8.35
CA LEU A 52 3.47 3.83 -7.62
C LEU A 52 3.52 5.33 -7.97
N PRO A 53 4.01 6.17 -7.03
CA PRO A 53 4.28 7.57 -7.33
C PRO A 53 5.36 7.74 -8.39
N ASP A 54 5.28 8.86 -9.10
CA ASP A 54 6.35 9.31 -9.97
C ASP A 54 7.49 9.81 -9.07
N LEU A 55 8.51 8.98 -8.90
CA LEU A 55 9.68 9.28 -8.10
C LEU A 55 10.68 10.05 -8.97
N LYS A 56 11.33 11.06 -8.40
CA LYS A 56 12.41 11.74 -9.10
C LYS A 56 13.63 10.82 -9.21
N ALA A 57 14.49 11.05 -10.20
CA ALA A 57 15.65 10.20 -10.47
C ALA A 57 16.56 10.04 -9.23
N GLU A 58 16.74 11.11 -8.46
CA GLU A 58 17.50 11.14 -7.21
C GLU A 58 16.88 10.34 -6.06
N GLU A 59 15.61 9.97 -6.15
CA GLU A 59 14.88 9.22 -5.13
C GLU A 59 14.83 7.72 -5.40
N VAL A 60 15.10 7.31 -6.64
CA VAL A 60 15.09 5.91 -7.09
C VAL A 60 16.13 5.11 -6.31
N GLY A 61 15.75 3.94 -5.79
CA GLY A 61 16.61 3.10 -4.94
C GLY A 61 16.81 3.61 -3.51
N GLY A 62 16.38 4.84 -3.21
CA GLY A 62 16.46 5.45 -1.89
C GLY A 62 15.46 4.91 -0.87
N PHE A 63 15.56 5.40 0.37
CA PHE A 63 14.60 5.08 1.43
C PHE A 63 13.17 5.53 1.09
N ARG A 64 13.03 6.68 0.42
CA ARG A 64 11.74 7.21 -0.02
C ARG A 64 11.06 6.28 -1.03
N ALA A 65 11.81 5.78 -2.03
CA ALA A 65 11.30 4.80 -2.98
C ALA A 65 10.79 3.52 -2.31
N ARG A 66 11.57 2.96 -1.38
CA ARG A 66 11.16 1.78 -0.60
C ARG A 66 9.90 2.04 0.23
N SER A 67 9.81 3.21 0.86
CA SER A 67 8.61 3.60 1.62
C SER A 67 7.39 3.81 0.72
N ALA A 68 7.57 4.26 -0.52
CA ALA A 68 6.50 4.40 -1.49
C ALA A 68 5.95 3.03 -1.91
N VAL A 69 6.83 2.06 -2.19
CA VAL A 69 6.43 0.67 -2.47
C VAL A 69 5.65 0.08 -1.30
N ALA A 70 6.18 0.19 -0.08
CA ALA A 70 5.52 -0.33 1.12
C ALA A 70 4.14 0.33 1.34
N SER A 71 4.05 1.65 1.15
CA SER A 71 2.80 2.40 1.36
C SER A 71 1.77 2.13 0.28
N THR A 72 2.17 1.94 -0.98
CA THR A 72 1.28 1.54 -2.06
C THR A 72 0.74 0.13 -1.83
N PHE A 73 1.56 -0.81 -1.37
CA PHE A 73 1.09 -2.15 -1.02
C PHE A 73 0.15 -2.14 0.20
N ALA A 74 0.50 -1.38 1.26
CA ALA A 74 -0.39 -1.24 2.42
C ALA A 74 -1.73 -0.61 2.03
N ALA A 75 -1.72 0.45 1.22
CA ALA A 75 -2.92 1.10 0.71
C ALA A 75 -3.77 0.17 -0.17
N SER A 76 -3.14 -0.68 -1.00
CA SER A 76 -3.88 -1.64 -1.83
C SER A 76 -4.57 -2.71 -0.98
N LEU A 77 -3.92 -3.20 0.08
CA LEU A 77 -4.53 -4.13 1.04
C LEU A 77 -5.70 -3.50 1.80
N GLU A 78 -5.58 -2.23 2.20
CA GLU A 78 -6.66 -1.49 2.84
C GLU A 78 -7.88 -1.34 1.92
N LEU A 79 -7.64 -0.96 0.66
CA LEU A 79 -8.72 -0.85 -0.33
C LEU A 79 -9.33 -2.22 -0.69
N ALA A 80 -8.54 -3.27 -0.75
CA ALA A 80 -9.03 -4.64 -0.98
C ALA A 80 -9.91 -5.12 0.18
N ARG A 81 -9.45 -4.90 1.42
CA ARG A 81 -10.21 -5.22 2.64
C ARG A 81 -11.57 -4.52 2.67
N ASP A 82 -11.63 -3.28 2.21
CA ASP A 82 -12.85 -2.48 2.16
C ASP A 82 -13.71 -2.77 0.90
N GLY A 83 -13.36 -3.79 0.12
CA GLY A 83 -14.09 -4.22 -1.07
C GLY A 83 -14.04 -3.23 -2.24
N ARG A 84 -13.06 -2.32 -2.26
CA ARG A 84 -12.92 -1.28 -3.30
C ARG A 84 -12.15 -1.75 -4.53
N LEU A 85 -11.32 -2.78 -4.38
CA LEU A 85 -10.56 -3.40 -5.46
C LEU A 85 -10.30 -4.89 -5.14
N MET A 86 -9.83 -5.63 -6.12
CA MET A 86 -9.32 -6.99 -5.98
C MET A 86 -7.81 -7.01 -6.28
N LEU A 87 -7.08 -7.84 -5.54
CA LEU A 87 -5.68 -8.13 -5.79
C LEU A 87 -5.53 -9.60 -6.17
N ASP A 88 -4.82 -9.87 -7.26
CA ASP A 88 -4.54 -11.22 -7.72
C ASP A 88 -3.02 -11.43 -7.84
N GLN A 89 -2.51 -12.52 -7.26
CA GLN A 89 -1.10 -12.92 -7.32
C GLN A 89 -1.05 -14.44 -7.50
N ALA A 90 -0.63 -14.89 -8.68
CA ALA A 90 -0.63 -16.30 -9.04
C ALA A 90 0.34 -17.14 -8.20
N GLU A 91 1.54 -16.63 -7.93
CA GLU A 91 2.57 -17.32 -7.15
C GLU A 91 3.37 -16.35 -6.29
N ALA A 92 4.08 -16.88 -5.29
CA ALA A 92 4.93 -16.07 -4.42
C ALA A 92 5.95 -15.25 -5.24
N TRP A 93 6.07 -13.96 -4.90
CA TRP A 93 6.99 -13.01 -5.56
C TRP A 93 6.70 -12.71 -7.03
N GLN A 94 5.56 -13.16 -7.57
CA GLN A 94 5.09 -12.71 -8.89
C GLN A 94 4.40 -11.35 -8.82
N ILE A 95 4.14 -10.78 -10.00
CA ILE A 95 3.40 -9.52 -10.16
C ILE A 95 2.05 -9.64 -9.46
N ILE A 96 1.68 -8.58 -8.75
CA ILE A 96 0.34 -8.41 -8.17
C ILE A 96 -0.48 -7.60 -9.17
N LEU A 97 -1.60 -8.16 -9.63
CA LEU A 97 -2.55 -7.50 -10.52
C LEU A 97 -3.66 -6.84 -9.69
N VAL A 98 -4.11 -5.68 -10.17
CA VAL A 98 -5.14 -4.87 -9.51
C VAL A 98 -6.33 -4.72 -10.46
N SER A 99 -7.51 -5.04 -9.96
CA SER A 99 -8.77 -4.86 -10.68
C SER A 99 -9.79 -4.18 -9.78
N ARG A 100 -10.75 -3.45 -10.36
CA ARG A 100 -11.92 -2.98 -9.62
C ARG A 100 -12.70 -4.19 -9.08
N GLN A 101 -13.25 -4.06 -7.89
CA GLN A 101 -14.19 -5.07 -7.40
C GLN A 101 -15.42 -5.02 -8.31
N ALA A 102 -15.78 -6.14 -8.93
CA ALA A 102 -17.02 -6.22 -9.68
C ALA A 102 -18.18 -6.11 -8.68
N ASP A 103 -19.11 -5.18 -8.92
CA ASP A 103 -20.37 -5.15 -8.16
C ASP A 103 -21.06 -6.50 -8.39
N GLY A 104 -21.07 -7.36 -7.36
CA GLY A 104 -21.43 -8.78 -7.35
C GLY A 104 -22.37 -9.26 -8.46
N GLY A 105 -21.81 -9.58 -9.63
CA GLY A 105 -22.41 -10.46 -10.61
C GLY A 105 -22.12 -11.89 -10.19
N LEU A 106 -23.08 -12.51 -9.50
CA LEU A 106 -23.07 -13.95 -9.18
C LEU A 106 -22.70 -14.76 -10.43
N GLN A 107 -21.53 -15.41 -10.41
CA GLN A 107 -21.20 -16.48 -11.32
C GLN A 107 -20.96 -17.75 -10.48
N THR A 108 -22.08 -18.30 -10.00
CA THR A 108 -22.19 -19.68 -9.54
C THR A 108 -23.12 -20.35 -10.53
N ASP A 109 -22.55 -20.97 -11.55
CA ASP A 109 -23.08 -22.14 -12.26
C ASP A 109 -22.25 -22.37 -13.53
N ALA A 110 -21.17 -23.13 -13.40
CA ALA A 110 -20.50 -23.76 -14.54
C ALA A 110 -19.89 -25.15 -14.21
N ASP A 111 -20.05 -25.67 -12.99
CA ASP A 111 -19.49 -26.97 -12.56
C ASP A 111 -20.57 -28.03 -12.25
N ALA A 112 -21.81 -27.86 -12.73
CA ALA A 112 -22.89 -28.83 -12.51
C ALA A 112 -23.14 -29.82 -13.68
N ASP A 113 -22.36 -29.76 -14.78
CA ASP A 113 -22.59 -30.63 -15.96
C ASP A 113 -21.38 -31.52 -16.31
N ARG A 114 -20.87 -32.23 -15.30
CA ARG A 114 -20.01 -33.40 -15.51
C ARG A 114 -20.09 -34.37 -14.32
N ALA A 115 -21.19 -35.11 -14.23
CA ALA A 115 -21.29 -36.35 -13.45
C ALA A 115 -22.25 -37.32 -14.15
#